data_AF-A0A1J5Q067-F1
#
_entry.id   AF-A0A1J5Q067-F1
#
_cell.length_a   1.000
_cell.length_b   1.000
_cell.length_c   1.000
_cell.angle_alpha   90.00
_cell.angle_beta   90.00
_cell.angle_gamma   90.00
#
_symmetry.space_group_name_H-M   'P 1'
#
loop_
_entity.id
_entity.type
_entity.pdbx_description
1 polymer ?
#
loop_
_entity_poly.entity_id
_entity_poly.type
_entity_poly.pdbx_seq_one_letter_code
_entity_poly.pdbx_strand_id
1 'polypeptide(L)'
;MQAPKEQIYFAQAFHHGEAEKHSYVVAVGAQPAVEALARSEHARLRGAYGVAIYRTAPDVATQEHFRLVDYLPSDMGERWTCSQPDEEQAA
;
A
#
# COMPACT_ATOMS: atom_id res chain seq x y z
N MET A 1 25.13 -15.44 -8.60
CA MET A 1 24.11 -15.78 -7.59
C MET A 1 23.29 -14.52 -7.36
N GLN A 2 22.05 -14.44 -7.87
CA GLN A 2 21.15 -13.34 -7.50
C GLN A 2 20.72 -13.59 -6.06
N ALA A 3 20.98 -12.62 -5.17
CA ALA A 3 20.41 -12.65 -3.83
C ALA A 3 18.89 -12.83 -3.96
N PRO A 4 18.22 -13.59 -3.05
CA PRO A 4 16.78 -13.60 -3.03
C PRO A 4 16.32 -12.14 -3.00
N LYS A 5 15.48 -11.74 -3.97
CA LYS A 5 14.93 -10.39 -4.01
C LYS A 5 14.09 -10.22 -2.75
N GLU A 6 14.69 -9.70 -1.68
CA GLU A 6 14.01 -9.42 -0.44
C GLU A 6 12.87 -8.45 -0.79
N GLN A 7 11.63 -8.87 -0.53
CA GLN A 7 10.47 -8.04 -0.82
C GLN A 7 10.24 -7.14 0.40
N ILE A 8 10.14 -5.83 0.14
CA ILE A 8 9.80 -4.86 1.16
C ILE A 8 8.32 -4.54 1.01
N TYR A 9 7.64 -4.43 2.14
CA TYR A 9 6.26 -4.01 2.22
C TYR A 9 6.22 -2.63 2.86
N PHE A 10 5.33 -1.77 2.40
CA PHE A 10 5.05 -0.52 3.08
C PHE A 10 3.56 -0.21 3.06
N ALA A 11 3.08 0.40 4.13
CA ALA A 11 1.72 0.87 4.26
C ALA A 11 1.71 2.39 4.22
N GLN A 12 0.85 2.98 3.39
CA GLN A 12 0.68 4.42 3.27
C GLN A 12 -0.78 4.79 3.54
N ALA A 13 -0.97 5.73 4.46
CA ALA A 13 -2.26 6.34 4.71
C ALA A 13 -2.48 7.51 3.76
N PHE A 14 -3.68 7.63 3.21
CA PHE A 14 -4.09 8.71 2.33
C PHE A 14 -5.32 9.41 2.91
N HIS A 15 -5.30 10.73 2.84
CA HIS A 15 -6.43 11.57 3.18
C HIS A 15 -7.11 12.00 1.86
N HIS A 16 -8.34 11.54 1.66
CA HIS A 16 -9.32 12.17 0.75
C HIS A 16 -8.79 12.72 -0.58
N GLY A 17 -8.38 11.86 -1.51
CA GLY A 17 -8.00 12.27 -2.88
C GLY A 17 -6.86 13.28 -3.02
N GLU A 18 -6.27 13.78 -1.92
CA GLU A 18 -5.18 14.76 -1.91
C GLU A 18 -3.91 14.09 -1.38
N ALA A 19 -3.27 13.28 -2.24
CA ALA A 19 -1.97 12.67 -1.96
C ALA A 19 -0.92 13.71 -1.51
N GLU A 20 -1.08 14.96 -1.95
CA GLU A 20 -0.15 16.08 -1.72
C GLU A 20 -0.29 16.76 -0.35
N LYS A 21 -1.41 16.58 0.38
CA LYS A 21 -1.62 17.35 1.63
C LYS A 21 -1.44 16.56 2.92
N HIS A 22 -1.77 15.26 2.97
CA HIS A 22 -1.72 14.52 4.24
C HIS A 22 -1.46 13.01 4.09
N SER A 23 -0.74 12.58 3.04
CA SER A 23 -0.32 11.18 2.95
C SER A 23 0.95 10.93 3.77
N TYR A 24 1.00 9.81 4.49
CA TYR A 24 2.16 9.43 5.29
C TYR A 24 2.36 7.91 5.31
N VAL A 25 3.61 7.50 5.50
CA VAL A 25 3.96 6.09 5.64
C VAL A 25 3.67 5.63 7.07
N VAL A 26 2.82 4.62 7.20
CA VAL A 26 2.46 3.98 8.47
C VAL A 26 3.56 3.02 8.92
N ALA A 27 4.06 2.21 8.00
CA ALA A 27 5.08 1.20 8.31
C ALA A 27 5.84 0.78 7.04
N VAL A 28 7.09 0.32 7.22
CA VAL A 28 7.92 -0.32 6.20
C VAL A 28 8.57 -1.56 6.81
N GLY A 29 8.60 -2.69 6.09
CA GLY A 29 9.29 -3.90 6.55
C GLY A 29 8.68 -5.18 6.01
N ALA A 30 8.64 -6.22 6.85
CA ALA A 30 8.07 -7.51 6.51
C ALA A 30 6.53 -7.45 6.47
N GLN A 31 5.93 -8.19 5.54
CA GLN A 31 4.48 -8.24 5.30
C GLN A 31 3.62 -8.35 6.58
N PRO A 32 3.81 -9.35 7.46
CA PRO A 32 2.90 -9.53 8.60
C PRO A 32 2.95 -8.37 9.59
N ALA A 33 4.12 -7.73 9.76
CA ALA A 33 4.26 -6.58 10.64
C ALA A 33 3.60 -5.33 10.04
N VAL A 34 3.83 -5.08 8.74
CA VAL A 34 3.23 -3.95 8.01
C VAL A 34 1.71 -4.04 8.01
N GLU A 35 1.16 -5.22 7.72
CA GLU A 35 -0.29 -5.42 7.75
C GLU A 35 -0.91 -5.24 9.14
N ALA A 36 -0.25 -5.74 10.20
CA ALA A 36 -0.74 -5.57 11.56
C ALA A 36 -0.76 -4.10 11.98
N LEU A 37 0.30 -3.35 11.64
CA LEU A 37 0.39 -1.91 11.91
C LEU A 37 -0.62 -1.10 11.09
N ALA A 38 -0.79 -1.43 9.80
CA ALA A 38 -1.78 -0.81 8.94
C ALA A 38 -3.21 -0.96 9.48
N ARG A 39 -3.58 -2.18 9.91
CA ARG A 39 -4.88 -2.46 10.53
C ARG A 39 -5.05 -1.73 11.86
N SER A 40 -4.01 -1.69 12.70
CA SER A 40 -4.04 -0.97 13.96
C SER A 40 -4.25 0.54 13.76
N GLU A 41 -3.56 1.12 12.77
CA GLU A 41 -3.65 2.55 12.46
C GLU A 41 -5.02 2.91 11.89
N HIS A 42 -5.52 2.11 10.94
CA HIS A 42 -6.87 2.27 10.38
C HIS A 42 -7.95 2.21 11.46
N ALA A 43 -7.84 1.24 12.38
CA ALA A 43 -8.77 1.11 13.51
C ALA A 43 -8.67 2.28 14.49
N ARG A 44 -7.46 2.78 14.76
CA ARG A 44 -7.21 3.94 15.64
C ARG A 44 -7.90 5.20 15.12
N LEU A 45 -7.87 5.39 13.80
CA LEU A 45 -8.44 6.55 13.12
C LEU A 45 -9.90 6.34 12.68
N ARG A 46 -10.53 5.22 13.05
CA ARG A 46 -11.93 4.90 12.74
C ARG A 46 -12.25 5.09 11.25
N GLY A 47 -11.37 4.60 10.38
CA GLY A 47 -11.58 4.70 8.94
C GLY A 47 -11.53 6.13 8.37
N ALA A 48 -11.06 7.14 9.12
CA ALA A 48 -10.91 8.49 8.56
C ALA A 48 -9.96 8.54 7.36
N TYR A 49 -8.97 7.65 7.31
CA TYR A 49 -7.99 7.55 6.23
C TYR A 49 -8.09 6.19 5.53
N GLY A 50 -7.86 6.17 4.22
CA GLY A 50 -7.61 4.93 3.49
C GLY A 50 -6.16 4.52 3.69
N VAL A 51 -5.87 3.23 3.91
CA VAL A 51 -4.51 2.73 4.06
C VAL A 51 -4.23 1.69 2.98
N ALA A 52 -3.31 2.02 2.07
CA ALA A 52 -2.87 1.10 1.03
C ALA A 52 -1.57 0.41 1.46
N ILE A 53 -1.48 -0.90 1.20
CA ILE A 53 -0.32 -1.72 1.47
C ILE A 53 0.29 -2.12 0.14
N TYR A 54 1.55 -1.81 -0.04
CA TYR A 54 2.29 -2.08 -1.27
C TYR A 54 3.44 -3.05 -1.02
N ARG A 55 3.81 -3.76 -2.07
CA ARG A 55 5.03 -4.56 -2.18
C ARG A 55 5.98 -3.89 -3.15
N THR A 56 7.25 -3.81 -2.79
CA THR A 56 8.34 -3.33 -3.63
C THR A 56 9.64 -4.13 -3.38
N ALA A 57 10.71 -3.76 -4.08
CA ALA A 57 12.05 -4.30 -3.87
C ALA A 57 12.97 -3.21 -3.26
N PRO A 58 14.04 -3.58 -2.54
CA PRO A 58 15.07 -2.65 -2.12
C PRO A 58 15.76 -2.02 -3.33
N ASP A 59 16.28 -0.82 -3.13
CA ASP A 59 17.17 -0.11 -4.06
C ASP A 59 16.57 0.17 -5.46
N VAL A 60 15.24 0.10 -5.59
CA VAL A 60 14.52 0.49 -6.81
C VAL A 60 13.56 1.64 -6.52
N ALA A 61 13.35 2.50 -7.52
CA ALA A 61 12.35 3.55 -7.40
C ALA A 61 10.98 2.90 -7.20
N THR A 62 10.30 3.23 -6.12
CA THR A 62 8.99 2.67 -5.79
C THR A 62 8.01 2.86 -6.94
N GLN A 63 8.04 4.02 -7.62
CA GLN A 63 7.19 4.32 -8.78
C GLN A 63 7.35 3.34 -9.95
N GLU A 64 8.51 2.69 -10.09
CA GLU A 64 8.79 1.76 -11.17
C GLU A 64 8.48 0.30 -10.79
N HIS A 65 8.32 0.01 -9.50
CA HIS A 65 8.22 -1.35 -8.96
C HIS A 65 7.40 -1.41 -7.66
N PHE A 66 6.16 -0.90 -7.69
CA PHE A 66 5.20 -1.09 -6.61
C PHE A 66 3.98 -1.87 -7.08
N ARG A 67 3.53 -2.84 -6.27
CA ARG A 67 2.27 -3.56 -6.46
C ARG A 67 1.41 -3.37 -5.23
N LEU A 68 0.15 -2.96 -5.42
CA LEU A 68 -0.84 -2.93 -4.35
C LEU A 68 -1.15 -4.37 -3.91
N VAL A 69 -1.01 -4.63 -2.62
CA VAL A 69 -1.27 -5.94 -2.00
C VAL A 69 -2.62 -5.93 -1.30
N ASP A 70 -2.91 -4.86 -0.56
CA ASP A 70 -4.15 -4.72 0.20
C ASP A 70 -4.52 -3.24 0.35
N TYR A 71 -5.79 -2.97 0.60
CA TYR A 71 -6.31 -1.61 0.80
C TYR A 71 -7.42 -1.61 1.84
N LEU A 72 -7.20 -0.87 2.94
CA LEU A 72 -8.18 -0.60 3.97
C LEU A 72 -8.92 0.70 3.59
N PRO A 73 -10.21 0.64 3.23
CA PRO A 73 -10.93 1.80 2.72
C PRO A 73 -11.24 2.81 3.83
N SER A 74 -11.33 4.08 3.45
CA SER A 74 -11.88 5.13 4.32
C SER A 74 -13.41 4.99 4.43
N ASP A 75 -13.94 5.24 5.63
CA ASP A 75 -15.38 5.27 5.94
C ASP A 75 -16.08 6.46 5.26
N MET A 76 -15.33 7.50 4.88
CA MET A 76 -15.86 8.64 4.13
C MET A 76 -15.91 8.41 2.61
N GLY A 77 -15.72 7.16 2.16
CA GLY A 77 -16.15 6.69 0.86
C GLY A 77 -15.20 6.99 -0.29
N GLU A 78 -14.15 6.19 -0.43
CA GLU A 78 -13.48 6.01 -1.73
C GLU A 78 -13.19 4.52 -1.94
N ARG A 79 -14.01 3.88 -2.79
CA ARG A 79 -13.66 2.60 -3.40
C ARG A 79 -12.56 2.89 -4.41
N TRP A 80 -11.31 2.71 -4.03
CA TRP A 80 -10.20 2.72 -4.98
C TRP A 80 -10.36 1.49 -5.87
N THR A 81 -10.97 1.65 -7.05
CA THR A 81 -10.98 0.62 -8.08
C THR A 81 -9.58 0.56 -8.68
N CYS A 82 -8.79 -0.41 -8.23
CA CYS A 82 -7.56 -0.78 -8.92
C CYS A 82 -7.95 -1.32 -10.30
N SER A 83 -7.78 -0.50 -11.34
CA SER A 83 -7.71 -0.97 -12.72
C SER A 83 -6.32 -0.64 -13.23
N GLN A 84 -5.32 -1.40 -12.77
CA GLN A 84 -4.24 -1.76 -13.68
C GLN A 84 -4.66 -3.10 -14.27
N PRO A 85 -4.94 -3.19 -15.58
CA PRO A 85 -5.20 -4.48 -16.20
C PRO A 85 -3.96 -5.36 -16.02
N ASP A 86 -4.18 -6.61 -15.59
CA ASP A 86 -3.20 -7.68 -15.77
C ASP A 86 -2.94 -7.79 -17.28
N GLU A 87 -1.75 -7.37 -17.74
CA GLU A 87 -1.28 -7.63 -19.11
C GLU A 87 -0.90 -9.10 -19.36
N GLU A 88 -1.27 -10.02 -18.46
CA GLU A 88 -0.98 -11.45 -18.59
C GLU A 88 -2.27 -12.30 -18.52
N GLN A 89 -3.22 -11.95 -19.39
CA GLN A 89 -4.31 -12.85 -19.80
C GLN A 89 -4.84 -12.49 -21.19
N ALA A 90 -3.95 -12.50 -22.17
CA ALA A 90 -4.31 -12.64 -23.57
C ALA A 90 -3.44 -13.74 -24.18
N ALA A 91 -3.88 -14.98 -23.96
CA ALA A 91 -3.54 -16.11 -24.80
C ALA A 91 -4.46 -16.13 -26.03
#